data_AF-A0A373G0V2-F1
#
_entry.id   AF-A0A373G0V2-F1
#
_cell.length_a   1.000
_cell.length_b   1.000
_cell.length_c   1.000
_cell.angle_alpha   90.00
_cell.angle_beta   90.00
_cell.angle_gamma   90.00
#
_symmetry.space_group_name_H-M   'P 1'
#
loop_
_entity.id
_entity.type
_entity.pdbx_description
1 polymer ?
#
loop_
_entity_poly.entity_id
_entity_poly.type
_entity_poly.pdbx_seq_one_letter_code
_entity_poly.pdbx_strand_id
1 'polypeptide(L)' 'MSKVIHVHLIFEKKNIYFGSISAIFETLTEKQVGITKSSLLHAGLVDDIAKYTKRAMIIQSRLITCTRKG' A
#
# COMPACT_ATOMS: atom_id res chain seq x y z
N MET A 1 -13.18 3.57 -10.80
CA MET A 1 -12.58 4.00 -9.52
C MET A 1 -11.24 3.30 -9.37
N SER A 2 -10.13 4.02 -9.46
CA SER A 2 -8.81 3.42 -9.31
C SER A 2 -8.50 3.23 -7.83
N LYS A 3 -8.28 1.98 -7.41
CA LYS A 3 -7.75 1.69 -6.07
C LYS A 3 -6.25 1.96 -6.07
N VAL A 4 -5.76 2.51 -4.97
CA VAL A 4 -4.34 2.78 -4.74
C VAL A 4 -3.98 2.24 -3.36
N ILE A 5 -2.81 1.62 -3.27
CA ILE A 5 -2.25 1.19 -2.00
C ILE A 5 -1.12 2.13 -1.65
N HIS A 6 -1.29 2.88 -0.57
CA HIS A 6 -0.25 3.76 -0.03
C HIS A 6 0.59 2.98 0.97
N VAL A 7 1.91 2.95 0.73
CA VAL A 7 2.91 2.39 1.62
C VAL A 7 3.80 3.53 2.12
N HIS A 8 3.73 3.80 3.41
CA HIS A 8 4.64 4.71 4.09
C HIS A 8 5.74 3.92 4.79
N LEU A 9 6.98 4.01 4.30
CA LEU A 9 8.16 3.42 4.93
C LEU A 9 8.61 4.30 6.09
N ILE A 10 8.45 3.82 7.32
CA ILE A 10 8.69 4.59 8.55
C ILE A 10 10.16 4.98 8.67
N PHE A 11 11.08 4.04 8.41
CA PHE A 11 12.52 4.26 8.53
C PHE A 11 13.07 5.17 7.44
N GLU A 12 12.56 5.02 6.21
CA GLU A 12 13.01 5.79 5.06
C GLU A 12 12.27 7.14 4.93
N LYS A 13 11.25 7.37 5.78
CA LYS A 13 10.36 8.53 5.75
C LYS A 13 9.82 8.80 4.34
N LYS A 14 9.48 7.74 3.61
CA LYS A 14 9.13 7.77 2.19
C LYS A 14 7.72 7.25 1.96
N ASN A 15 6.97 7.94 1.11
CA ASN A 15 5.66 7.51 0.63
C ASN A 15 5.79 6.92 -0.77
N ILE A 16 5.22 5.74 -0.98
CA ILE A 16 5.17 5.06 -2.27
C ILE A 16 3.74 4.58 -2.50
N TYR A 17 3.27 4.65 -3.74
CA TYR A 17 1.90 4.33 -4.12
C TYR A 17 1.91 3.23 -5.17
N PHE A 18 1.07 2.22 -4.96
CA PHE A 18 1.01 1.01 -5.78
C PHE A 18 -0.40 0.74 -6.28
N GLY A 19 -0.52 0.14 -7.47
CA GLY A 19 -1.81 -0.28 -8.03
C GLY A 19 -2.32 -1.62 -7.49
N SER A 20 -1.46 -2.43 -6.85
CA SER A 20 -1.82 -3.75 -6.33
C SER A 20 -0.84 -4.20 -5.23
N ILE A 21 -1.26 -5.21 -4.44
CA ILE A 21 -0.39 -5.81 -3.41
C ILE A 21 0.85 -6.44 -4.05
N SER A 22 0.71 -7.07 -5.23
CA SER A 22 1.85 -7.67 -5.94
C SER A 22 2.90 -6.63 -6.34
N ALA A 23 2.48 -5.43 -6.79
CA ALA A 23 3.40 -4.36 -7.20
C ALA A 23 4.28 -3.86 -6.05
N ILE A 24 3.80 -3.96 -4.79
CA ILE A 24 4.61 -3.66 -3.60
C ILE A 24 5.84 -4.57 -3.58
N PHE A 25 5.65 -5.88 -3.77
CA PHE A 25 6.73 -6.87 -3.64
C PHE A 25 7.59 -7.03 -4.89
N GLU A 26 7.18 -6.44 -6.02
CA GLU A 26 8.04 -6.26 -7.20
C GLU A 26 9.02 -5.08 -7.04
N THR A 27 8.66 -4.09 -6.21
CA THR A 27 9.46 -2.87 -6.00
C THR A 27 10.20 -2.85 -4.66
N LEU A 28 9.61 -3.45 -3.62
CA LEU A 28 10.10 -3.46 -2.24
C LEU A 28 10.23 -4.89 -1.74
N THR A 29 11.22 -5.13 -0.89
CA THR A 29 11.38 -6.43 -0.25
C THR A 29 10.48 -6.59 0.98
N GLU A 30 10.13 -7.84 1.32
CA GLU A 30 9.41 -8.16 2.57
C GLU A 30 10.11 -7.60 3.81
N LYS A 31 11.45 -7.54 3.78
CA LYS A 31 12.26 -6.95 4.86
C LYS A 31 12.11 -5.43 4.91
N GLN A 32 11.96 -4.72 3.79
CA GLN A 32 11.72 -3.28 3.81
C GLN A 32 10.33 -2.95 4.37
N VAL A 33 9.31 -3.69 3.92
CA VAL A 33 7.92 -3.48 4.32
C VAL A 33 7.63 -4.04 5.72
N GLY A 34 8.37 -5.06 6.17
CA GLY A 34 8.22 -5.70 7.47
C GLY A 34 7.06 -6.70 7.57
N ILE A 35 6.61 -7.25 6.43
CA ILE A 35 5.56 -8.27 6.32
C ILE A 35 5.79 -9.10 5.05
N THR A 36 5.38 -10.37 5.06
CA THR A 36 5.45 -11.23 3.87
C THR A 36 4.28 -10.97 2.93
N LYS A 37 4.45 -11.33 1.65
CA LYS A 37 3.38 -11.21 0.64
C LYS A 37 2.15 -12.03 1.01
N SER A 38 2.35 -13.26 1.46
CA SER A 38 1.26 -14.17 1.87
C SER A 38 0.50 -13.64 3.09
N SER A 39 1.20 -13.12 4.10
CA SER A 39 0.56 -12.54 5.28
C SER A 39 -0.23 -11.29 4.94
N LEU A 40 0.27 -10.44 4.04
CA LEU A 40 -0.46 -9.24 3.60
C LEU A 40 -1.71 -9.59 2.78
N LEU A 41 -1.62 -10.60 1.91
CA LEU A 41 -2.77 -11.12 1.16
C LEU A 41 -3.83 -11.71 2.08
N HIS A 42 -3.43 -12.51 3.07
CA HIS A 42 -4.35 -13.15 4.01
C HIS A 42 -4.99 -12.16 4.98
N ALA A 43 -4.23 -11.16 5.44
CA ALA A 43 -4.75 -10.10 6.30
C ALA A 43 -5.88 -9.31 5.62
N GLY A 44 -5.86 -9.23 4.29
CA GLY A 44 -6.76 -8.40 3.51
C GLY A 44 -6.48 -6.91 3.72
N LEU A 45 -6.65 -6.13 2.67
CA LEU A 45 -6.70 -4.67 2.78
C LEU A 45 -8.15 -4.25 2.55
N VAL A 46 -8.82 -3.90 3.65
CA VAL A 46 -10.15 -3.29 3.62
C VAL A 46 -9.95 -1.79 3.41
N ASP A 47 -10.82 -1.19 2.60
CA ASP A 47 -10.76 0.24 2.28
C ASP A 47 -10.68 1.06 3.59
N ASP A 48 -9.70 1.96 3.64
CA ASP A 48 -9.43 2.90 4.74
C ASP A 48 -9.00 2.30 6.08
N ILE A 49 -8.66 1.00 6.12
CA ILE A 49 -8.00 0.38 7.28
C ILE A 49 -6.51 0.22 6.99
N ALA A 50 -5.68 0.87 7.82
CA ALA A 50 -4.23 0.76 7.72
C ALA A 50 -3.71 -0.50 8.43
N LYS A 51 -2.89 -1.27 7.72
CA LYS A 51 -2.06 -2.32 8.28
C LYS A 51 -0.69 -1.75 8.64
N TYR A 52 -0.40 -1.75 9.93
CA TYR A 52 0.91 -1.34 10.44
C TYR A 52 1.82 -2.55 10.62
N THR A 53 3.07 -2.37 10.23
CA THR A 53 4.21 -3.23 10.58
C THR A 53 5.20 -2.41 11.39
N LYS A 54 6.28 -3.04 11.86
CA LYS A 54 7.38 -2.31 12.49
C LYS A 54 8.09 -1.34 11.54
N ARG A 55 7.92 -1.49 10.22
CA ARG A 55 8.70 -0.77 9.20
C ARG A 55 7.86 0.05 8.23
N ALA A 56 6.57 -0.26 8.09
CA ALA A 56 5.70 0.40 7.14
C ALA A 56 4.26 0.51 7.64
N MET A 57 3.57 1.54 7.19
CA MET A 57 2.11 1.62 7.20
C MET A 57 1.61 1.35 5.77
N ILE A 58 0.64 0.46 5.64
CA ILE A 58 0.07 0.01 4.36
C ILE A 58 -1.43 0.24 4.40
N ILE A 59 -1.97 1.05 3.50
CA ILE A 59 -3.41 1.35 3.45
C ILE A 59 -3.91 1.25 2.01
N GLN A 60 -5.04 0.59 1.81
CA GLN A 60 -5.77 0.61 0.54
C GLN A 60 -6.80 1.72 0.59
N SER A 61 -6.70 2.65 -0.36
CA SER A 61 -7.59 3.78 -0.50
C SER A 61 -8.03 3.96 -1.95
N ARG A 62 -8.93 4.90 -2.17
CA ARG A 62 -9.46 5.24 -3.49
C ARG A 62 -8.78 6.49 -4.00
N LEU A 63 -8.35 6.46 -5.27
CA LEU A 63 -7.87 7.66 -5.93
C LEU A 63 -9.04 8.61 -6.17
N ILE A 64 -9.03 9.74 -5.49
CA ILE A 64 -9.98 10.83 -5.71
C ILE A 64 -9.42 11.67 -6.87
N THR A 65 -10.19 11.76 -7.95
CA THR A 65 -9.82 12.52 -9.16
C THR A 65 -10.96 13.46 -9.52
N CYS A 66 -10.65 14.57 -10.18
CA CYS A 66 -11.70 15.39 -10.78
C CYS A 66 -12.22 14.72 -12.05
N THR A 67 -13.53 14.75 -12.28
CA THR A 67 -14.08 14.45 -13.59
C THR A 67 -13.71 15.60 -14.51
N ARG A 68 -12.85 15.35 -15.49
CA ARG A 68 -12.60 16.30 -16.58
C ARG A 68 -13.93 16.47 -17.31
N LYS A 69 -14.62 17.59 -17.09
CA LYS A 69 -15.75 17.99 -17.93
C LYS A 69 -15.15 18.31 -19.30
N GLY A 70 -15.32 17.39 -20.25
CA GLY A 70 -15.11 17.68 -21.66
C GLY A 70 -16.11 18.71 -22.15
#